data_AF-A0A166D4U7-F1
#
_entry.id   AF-A0A166D4U7-F1
#
_cell.length_a   1.000
_cell.length_b   1.000
_cell.length_c   1.000
_cell.angle_alpha   90.00
_cell.angle_beta   90.00
_cell.angle_gamma   90.00
#
_symmetry.space_group_name_H-M   'P 1'
#
loop_
_entity.id
_entity.type
_entity.pdbx_description
1 polymer ?
#
loop_
_entity_poly.entity_id
_entity_poly.type
_entity_poly.pdbx_seq_one_letter_code
_entity_poly.pdbx_strand_id
1 'polypeptide(L)'
;MTRLRTLDIFFIDDTIPGHERETSRIFKKLNTDLPVDNLDEFRTFTSSPPKDLQFLRRQSMLRHVYAARLPDEFVHDPSFLPRVENLELPKGPEQAITFLETRPLRALYLSLHSSRIKAPLRGNLLRSLEINLNFTSHADRLSFLILRTEDCPNLRYLSLFLASKESSIFLSDDPDDEDDDDENIEWFSPLVKIRSSRLDVQGKLQSTSSKKRCFVYPEHELDRSG
;
A
#
# COMPACT_ATOMS: atom_id res chain seq x y z
N MET A 1 -22.77 -25.80 1.63
CA MET A 1 -22.23 -25.31 0.34
C MET A 1 -20.84 -24.76 0.57
N THR A 2 -19.84 -25.30 -0.12
CA THR A 2 -18.43 -24.88 -0.01
C THR A 2 -18.22 -23.62 -0.86
N ARG A 3 -17.76 -22.53 -0.25
CA ARG A 3 -17.45 -21.26 -0.96
C ARG A 3 -16.00 -21.30 -1.41
N LEU A 4 -15.75 -21.01 -2.69
CA LEU A 4 -14.39 -20.84 -3.22
C LEU A 4 -13.92 -19.44 -2.85
N ARG A 5 -13.17 -19.29 -1.76
CA ARG A 5 -12.81 -17.96 -1.25
C ARG A 5 -11.64 -17.31 -1.99
N THR A 6 -10.71 -18.10 -2.50
CA THR A 6 -9.52 -17.62 -3.19
C THR A 6 -9.47 -18.23 -4.57
N LEU A 7 -9.24 -17.40 -5.58
CA LEU A 7 -9.01 -17.83 -6.95
C LEU A 7 -7.66 -17.32 -7.44
N ASP A 8 -6.76 -18.26 -7.60
CA ASP A 8 -5.40 -18.05 -8.07
C ASP A 8 -5.28 -18.59 -9.50
N ILE A 9 -4.97 -17.72 -10.45
CA ILE A 9 -4.84 -18.06 -11.88
C ILE A 9 -3.43 -17.72 -12.35
N PHE A 10 -2.65 -18.75 -12.66
CA PHE A 10 -1.28 -18.61 -13.12
C PHE A 10 -1.10 -19.39 -14.41
N PHE A 11 -0.71 -18.70 -15.48
CA PHE A 11 -0.28 -19.33 -16.73
C PHE A 11 1.22 -19.14 -16.85
N ILE A 12 1.94 -20.25 -16.88
CA ILE A 12 3.41 -20.26 -16.83
C ILE A 12 4.00 -19.88 -18.19
N ASP A 13 3.27 -20.05 -19.29
CA ASP A 13 3.77 -19.66 -20.61
C ASP A 13 2.63 -19.57 -21.65
N ASP A 14 2.10 -18.36 -21.86
CA ASP A 14 1.09 -18.13 -22.91
C ASP A 14 1.71 -18.22 -24.33
N THR A 15 3.04 -18.36 -24.44
CA THR A 15 3.75 -18.47 -25.74
C THR A 15 3.73 -19.88 -26.33
N ILE A 16 3.35 -20.90 -25.54
CA ILE A 16 3.25 -22.28 -26.01
C ILE A 16 1.95 -22.44 -26.82
N PRO A 17 2.03 -22.80 -28.13
CA PRO A 17 0.86 -22.97 -28.97
C PRO A 17 -0.11 -24.00 -28.38
N GLY A 18 -1.33 -23.58 -28.06
CA GLY A 18 -2.37 -24.43 -27.45
C GLY A 18 -2.81 -23.98 -26.05
N HIS A 19 -1.92 -23.38 -25.26
CA HIS A 19 -2.25 -22.86 -23.93
C HIS A 19 -3.26 -21.71 -24.00
N GLU A 20 -3.16 -20.84 -25.01
CA GLU A 20 -4.15 -19.76 -25.24
C GLU A 20 -5.60 -20.27 -25.32
N ARG A 21 -5.81 -21.46 -25.92
CA ARG A 21 -7.14 -22.07 -26.05
C ARG A 21 -7.66 -22.58 -24.71
N GLU A 22 -6.79 -23.11 -23.87
CA GLU A 22 -7.15 -23.59 -22.54
C GLU A 22 -7.42 -22.43 -21.59
N THR A 23 -6.57 -21.41 -21.59
CA THR A 23 -6.76 -20.13 -20.89
C THR A 23 -8.11 -19.51 -21.23
N SER A 24 -8.42 -19.41 -22.53
CA SER A 24 -9.72 -18.89 -23.00
C SER A 24 -10.91 -19.73 -22.53
N ARG A 25 -10.76 -21.06 -22.46
CA ARG A 25 -11.83 -21.96 -21.98
C ARG A 25 -12.07 -21.82 -20.48
N ILE A 26 -11.02 -21.66 -19.69
CA ILE A 26 -11.10 -21.44 -18.24
C ILE A 26 -11.84 -20.14 -17.96
N PHE A 27 -11.41 -19.03 -18.57
CA PHE A 27 -12.08 -17.74 -18.39
C PHE A 27 -13.52 -17.75 -18.87
N LYS A 28 -13.81 -18.43 -20.00
CA LYS A 28 -15.20 -18.64 -20.43
C LYS A 28 -16.03 -19.37 -19.37
N LYS A 29 -15.50 -20.45 -18.77
CA LYS A 29 -16.20 -21.14 -17.67
C LYS A 29 -16.37 -20.25 -16.44
N LEU A 30 -15.35 -19.51 -16.02
CA LEU A 30 -15.46 -18.57 -14.89
C LEU A 30 -16.53 -17.51 -15.15
N ASN A 31 -16.57 -16.95 -16.36
CA ASN A 31 -17.59 -15.99 -16.79
C ASN A 31 -19.01 -16.55 -16.79
N THR A 32 -19.19 -17.87 -16.92
CA THR A 32 -20.51 -18.50 -17.02
C THR A 32 -20.96 -19.11 -15.69
N ASP A 33 -20.05 -19.81 -15.02
CA ASP A 33 -20.36 -20.77 -13.95
C ASP A 33 -19.94 -20.28 -12.56
N LEU A 34 -19.03 -19.31 -12.46
CA LEU A 34 -18.58 -18.81 -11.15
C LEU A 34 -19.75 -18.09 -10.45
N PRO A 35 -20.17 -18.57 -9.25
CA PRO A 35 -21.27 -17.95 -8.51
C PRO A 35 -20.96 -16.51 -8.11
N VAL A 36 -22.02 -15.71 -7.96
CA VAL A 36 -21.95 -14.32 -7.47
C VAL A 36 -21.38 -14.31 -6.05
N ASP A 37 -20.48 -13.35 -5.79
CA ASP A 37 -19.89 -13.10 -4.46
C ASP A 37 -19.32 -14.35 -3.78
N ASN A 38 -18.71 -15.23 -4.58
CA ASN A 38 -18.09 -16.45 -4.07
C ASN A 38 -16.64 -16.16 -3.65
N LEU A 39 -15.97 -15.24 -4.34
CA LEU A 39 -14.58 -14.88 -4.12
C LEU A 39 -14.42 -13.79 -3.05
N ASP A 40 -13.46 -14.01 -2.15
CA ASP A 40 -12.90 -13.02 -1.24
C ASP A 40 -11.56 -12.47 -1.77
N GLU A 41 -10.83 -13.32 -2.52
CA GLU A 41 -9.53 -13.03 -3.09
C GLU A 41 -9.40 -13.51 -4.54
N PHE A 42 -8.75 -12.68 -5.37
CA PHE A 42 -8.41 -13.00 -6.75
C PHE A 42 -6.96 -12.63 -7.04
N ARG A 43 -6.20 -13.57 -7.61
CA ARG A 43 -4.81 -13.35 -8.04
C ARG A 43 -4.58 -13.80 -9.47
N THR A 44 -3.98 -12.93 -10.29
CA THR A 44 -3.43 -13.28 -11.60
C THR A 44 -2.12 -12.56 -11.87
N PHE A 45 -1.12 -13.27 -12.39
CA PHE A 45 0.17 -12.69 -12.77
C PHE A 45 0.24 -12.36 -14.26
N THR A 46 -0.70 -12.88 -15.07
CA THR A 46 -0.74 -12.62 -16.50
C THR A 46 -1.70 -11.47 -16.82
N SER A 47 -1.37 -10.71 -17.86
CA SER A 47 -2.27 -9.70 -18.40
C SER A 47 -3.40 -10.40 -19.13
N SER A 48 -4.61 -10.38 -18.57
CA SER A 48 -5.79 -10.99 -19.21
C SER A 48 -6.60 -9.95 -19.99
N PRO A 49 -7.14 -10.30 -21.17
CA PRO A 49 -8.08 -9.46 -21.90
C PRO A 49 -9.31 -9.07 -21.07
N PRO A 50 -9.92 -7.90 -21.29
CA PRO A 50 -11.11 -7.46 -20.54
C PRO A 50 -12.28 -8.44 -20.56
N LYS A 51 -12.52 -9.10 -21.70
CA LYS A 51 -13.54 -10.13 -21.86
C LYS A 51 -13.36 -11.32 -20.91
N ASP A 52 -12.13 -11.62 -20.53
CA ASP A 52 -11.79 -12.80 -19.73
C ASP A 52 -11.98 -12.54 -18.23
N LEU A 53 -12.03 -11.26 -17.83
CA LEU A 53 -12.19 -10.82 -16.44
C LEU A 53 -13.63 -10.37 -16.10
N GLN A 54 -14.60 -10.62 -16.98
CA GLN A 54 -16.00 -10.17 -16.79
C GLN A 54 -16.65 -10.76 -15.53
N PHE A 55 -16.25 -11.96 -15.09
CA PHE A 55 -16.74 -12.59 -13.87
C PHE A 55 -16.49 -11.73 -12.62
N LEU A 56 -15.44 -10.90 -12.61
CA LEU A 56 -15.12 -10.00 -11.49
C LEU A 56 -16.23 -8.98 -11.22
N ARG A 57 -17.01 -8.60 -12.25
CA ARG A 57 -18.16 -7.68 -12.08
C ARG A 57 -19.23 -8.26 -11.14
N ARG A 58 -19.26 -9.58 -10.94
CA ARG A 58 -20.19 -10.28 -10.05
C ARG A 58 -19.59 -10.60 -8.67
N GLN A 59 -18.38 -10.12 -8.37
CA GLN A 59 -17.68 -10.37 -7.11
C GLN A 59 -17.59 -9.06 -6.31
N SER A 60 -18.74 -8.51 -5.93
CA SER A 60 -18.84 -7.27 -5.15
C SER A 60 -18.26 -7.39 -3.73
N MET A 61 -18.17 -8.61 -3.21
CA MET A 61 -17.60 -8.93 -1.89
C MET A 61 -16.09 -9.12 -1.90
N LEU A 62 -15.44 -9.06 -3.05
CA LEU A 62 -14.01 -9.26 -3.20
C LEU A 62 -13.23 -8.21 -2.39
N ARG A 63 -12.28 -8.68 -1.57
CA ARG A 63 -11.48 -7.85 -0.66
C ARG A 63 -10.03 -7.73 -1.10
N HIS A 64 -9.52 -8.76 -1.76
CA HIS A 64 -8.10 -8.86 -2.12
C HIS A 64 -7.98 -9.07 -3.63
N VAL A 65 -7.23 -8.18 -4.29
CA VAL A 65 -7.01 -8.23 -5.73
C VAL A 65 -5.53 -8.07 -6.02
N TYR A 66 -4.96 -9.10 -6.63
CA TYR A 66 -3.66 -9.06 -7.28
C TYR A 66 -3.85 -9.30 -8.77
N ALA A 67 -3.50 -8.35 -9.61
CA ALA A 67 -3.58 -8.51 -11.06
C ALA A 67 -2.51 -7.66 -11.72
N ALA A 68 -1.87 -8.13 -12.80
CA ALA A 68 -0.89 -7.30 -13.52
C ALA A 68 -1.47 -5.91 -13.88
N ARG A 69 -2.69 -5.89 -14.43
CA ARG A 69 -3.49 -4.70 -14.74
C ARG A 69 -4.97 -5.10 -14.80
N LEU A 70 -5.88 -4.16 -14.55
CA LEU A 70 -7.32 -4.36 -14.76
C LEU A 70 -7.78 -3.68 -16.06
N PRO A 71 -8.94 -4.04 -16.62
CA PRO A 71 -9.52 -3.31 -17.74
C PRO A 71 -9.85 -1.86 -17.36
N ASP A 72 -9.45 -0.88 -18.18
CA ASP A 72 -9.67 0.55 -17.90
C ASP A 72 -11.16 0.86 -17.70
N GLU A 73 -12.03 0.23 -18.50
CA GLU A 73 -13.49 0.32 -18.37
C GLU A 73 -14.03 -0.09 -16.99
N PHE A 74 -13.35 -0.98 -16.28
CA PHE A 74 -13.75 -1.40 -14.95
C PHE A 74 -13.20 -0.46 -13.86
N VAL A 75 -11.98 0.05 -14.06
CA VAL A 75 -11.29 0.91 -13.09
C VAL A 75 -12.07 2.21 -12.86
N HIS A 76 -12.62 2.80 -13.93
CA HIS A 76 -13.36 4.06 -13.86
C HIS A 76 -14.79 3.93 -13.35
N ASP A 77 -15.33 2.71 -13.26
CA ASP A 77 -16.65 2.45 -12.67
C ASP A 77 -16.53 2.31 -11.15
N PRO A 78 -17.00 3.26 -10.33
CA PRO A 78 -16.87 3.18 -8.87
C PRO A 78 -17.68 2.03 -8.25
N SER A 79 -18.66 1.47 -8.97
CA SER A 79 -19.42 0.30 -8.51
C SER A 79 -18.67 -1.01 -8.70
N PHE A 80 -17.61 -1.01 -9.53
CA PHE A 80 -16.76 -2.17 -9.72
C PHE A 80 -15.85 -2.38 -8.50
N LEU A 81 -15.96 -3.56 -7.91
CA LEU A 81 -15.21 -4.03 -6.75
C LEU A 81 -15.23 -3.03 -5.57
N PRO A 82 -16.42 -2.69 -5.04
CA PRO A 82 -16.60 -1.57 -4.12
C PRO A 82 -16.03 -1.83 -2.71
N ARG A 83 -15.71 -3.09 -2.40
CA ARG A 83 -15.25 -3.55 -1.07
C ARG A 83 -13.79 -3.98 -1.03
N VAL A 84 -13.03 -3.72 -2.10
CA VAL A 84 -11.60 -4.05 -2.12
C VAL A 84 -10.90 -3.30 -1.01
N GLU A 85 -10.16 -4.04 -0.19
CA GLU A 85 -9.34 -3.52 0.89
C GLU A 85 -7.86 -3.57 0.50
N ASN A 86 -7.42 -4.61 -0.21
CA ASN A 86 -6.02 -4.78 -0.63
C ASN A 86 -5.95 -4.87 -2.16
N LEU A 87 -5.13 -4.01 -2.75
CA LEU A 87 -4.98 -3.93 -4.20
C LEU A 87 -3.52 -3.91 -4.62
N GLU A 88 -3.17 -4.78 -5.56
CA GLU A 88 -1.85 -4.84 -6.17
C GLU A 88 -1.96 -4.89 -7.70
N LEU A 89 -1.54 -3.81 -8.36
CA LEU A 89 -1.55 -3.68 -9.83
C LEU A 89 -0.17 -3.27 -10.35
N PRO A 90 0.82 -4.19 -10.41
CA PRO A 90 2.20 -3.83 -10.69
C PRO A 90 2.45 -3.20 -12.07
N LYS A 91 1.59 -3.47 -13.07
CA LYS A 91 1.65 -2.84 -14.41
C LYS A 91 0.56 -1.80 -14.63
N GLY A 92 -0.09 -1.32 -13.57
CA GLY A 92 -1.16 -0.32 -13.64
C GLY A 92 -1.17 0.65 -12.45
N PRO A 93 -0.06 1.34 -12.13
CA PRO A 93 0.00 2.26 -10.99
C PRO A 93 -1.04 3.38 -11.08
N GLU A 94 -1.40 3.84 -12.28
CA GLU A 94 -2.45 4.83 -12.52
C GLU A 94 -3.82 4.32 -12.09
N GLN A 95 -4.09 3.05 -12.39
CA GLN A 95 -5.32 2.39 -12.01
C GLN A 95 -5.38 2.19 -10.50
N ALA A 96 -4.27 1.77 -9.91
CA ALA A 96 -4.14 1.60 -8.46
C ALA A 96 -4.40 2.91 -7.71
N ILE A 97 -3.86 4.03 -8.20
CA ILE A 97 -4.15 5.38 -7.67
C ILE A 97 -5.63 5.73 -7.86
N THR A 98 -6.20 5.48 -9.03
CA THR A 98 -7.63 5.74 -9.29
C THR A 98 -8.52 4.96 -8.32
N PHE A 99 -8.18 3.69 -8.05
CA PHE A 99 -8.86 2.88 -7.05
C PHE A 99 -8.71 3.47 -5.65
N LEU A 100 -7.51 3.90 -5.26
CA LEU A 100 -7.28 4.55 -3.96
C LEU A 100 -8.14 5.80 -3.77
N GLU A 101 -8.34 6.60 -4.81
CA GLU A 101 -9.13 7.82 -4.75
C GLU A 101 -10.65 7.58 -4.68
N THR A 102 -11.10 6.42 -5.14
CA THR A 102 -12.54 6.13 -5.32
C THR A 102 -13.06 5.01 -4.40
N ARG A 103 -12.17 4.23 -3.77
CA ARG A 103 -12.51 3.10 -2.90
C ARG A 103 -11.81 3.21 -1.54
N PRO A 104 -12.36 2.57 -0.49
CA PRO A 104 -11.80 2.58 0.86
C PRO A 104 -10.63 1.60 1.03
N LEU A 105 -9.58 1.72 0.22
CA LEU A 105 -8.41 0.83 0.29
C LEU A 105 -7.67 0.94 1.63
N ARG A 106 -7.18 -0.20 2.12
CA ARG A 106 -6.36 -0.33 3.33
C ARG A 106 -4.92 -0.73 3.04
N ALA A 107 -4.70 -1.53 2.00
CA ALA A 107 -3.37 -1.88 1.53
C ALA A 107 -3.27 -1.64 0.01
N LEU A 108 -2.12 -1.11 -0.42
CA LEU A 108 -1.87 -0.80 -1.81
C LEU A 108 -0.42 -1.11 -2.17
N TYR A 109 -0.22 -1.78 -3.30
CA TYR A 109 1.07 -1.83 -3.98
C TYR A 109 1.10 -0.82 -5.13
N LEU A 110 2.16 -0.03 -5.23
CA LEU A 110 2.41 0.87 -6.35
C LEU A 110 3.81 0.66 -6.93
N SER A 111 3.91 0.54 -8.25
CA SER A 111 5.19 0.61 -8.97
C SER A 111 5.31 1.97 -9.64
N LEU A 112 6.07 2.90 -9.06
CA LEU A 112 6.14 4.29 -9.51
C LEU A 112 7.48 4.61 -10.18
N HIS A 113 7.40 5.38 -11.26
CA HIS A 113 8.55 6.02 -11.89
C HIS A 113 8.64 7.48 -11.47
N SER A 114 9.81 8.11 -11.66
CA SER A 114 10.16 9.44 -11.12
C SER A 114 9.08 10.53 -11.32
N SER A 115 8.42 10.55 -12.48
CA SER A 115 7.39 11.54 -12.81
C SER A 115 6.16 11.53 -11.91
N ARG A 116 5.85 10.40 -11.26
CA ARG A 116 4.61 10.21 -10.48
C ARG A 116 4.79 10.29 -8.97
N ILE A 117 6.05 10.30 -8.51
CA ILE A 117 6.41 10.22 -7.09
C ILE A 117 5.88 11.42 -6.29
N LYS A 118 5.72 12.57 -6.95
CA LYS A 118 5.30 13.83 -6.35
C LYS A 118 3.78 14.01 -6.31
N ALA A 119 3.00 13.09 -6.88
CA ALA A 119 1.55 13.18 -6.85
C ALA A 119 1.02 12.85 -5.44
N PRO A 120 0.09 13.63 -4.87
CA PRO A 120 -0.51 13.29 -3.59
C PRO A 120 -1.34 12.02 -3.73
N LEU A 121 -1.29 11.12 -2.73
CA LEU A 121 -2.14 9.94 -2.66
C LEU A 121 -3.27 10.27 -1.68
N ARG A 122 -4.51 10.31 -2.18
CA ARG A 122 -5.69 10.64 -1.36
C ARG A 122 -6.21 9.41 -0.59
N GLY A 123 -5.30 8.72 0.08
CA GLY A 123 -5.53 7.43 0.72
C GLY A 123 -5.91 7.52 2.19
N ASN A 124 -7.04 8.16 2.52
CA ASN A 124 -7.41 8.41 3.92
C ASN A 124 -7.54 7.15 4.78
N LEU A 125 -7.84 5.99 4.20
CA LEU A 125 -7.98 4.72 4.92
C LEU A 125 -6.76 3.80 4.76
N LEU A 126 -5.75 4.24 4.01
CA LEU A 126 -4.57 3.46 3.70
C LEU A 126 -3.73 3.25 4.96
N ARG A 127 -3.43 1.98 5.27
CA ARG A 127 -2.64 1.56 6.42
C ARG A 127 -1.33 0.88 6.02
N SER A 128 -1.32 0.24 4.86
CA SER A 128 -0.15 -0.43 4.29
C SER A 128 0.12 0.11 2.88
N LEU A 129 1.35 0.51 2.62
CA LEU A 129 1.80 0.94 1.31
C LEU A 129 3.08 0.21 0.97
N GLU A 130 3.03 -0.60 -0.07
CA GLU A 130 4.20 -1.22 -0.67
C GLU A 130 4.52 -0.51 -1.97
N ILE A 131 5.78 -0.14 -2.13
CA ILE A 131 6.15 0.73 -3.24
C ILE A 131 7.44 0.27 -3.88
N ASN A 132 7.41 0.15 -5.20
CA ASN A 132 8.59 -0.06 -6.02
C ASN A 132 9.03 1.27 -6.62
N LEU A 133 10.22 1.73 -6.21
CA LEU A 133 10.89 2.95 -6.69
C LEU A 133 12.21 2.60 -7.37
N ASN A 134 12.27 1.46 -8.05
CA ASN A 134 13.46 1.07 -8.80
C ASN A 134 13.90 2.19 -9.76
N PHE A 135 15.21 2.45 -9.79
CA PHE A 135 15.86 3.41 -10.68
C PHE A 135 15.46 4.88 -10.47
N THR A 136 14.93 5.22 -9.29
CA THR A 136 14.63 6.60 -8.88
C THR A 136 15.82 7.27 -8.20
N SER A 137 15.91 8.59 -8.26
CA SER A 137 16.98 9.35 -7.58
C SER A 137 16.77 9.39 -6.07
N HIS A 138 17.83 9.60 -5.29
CA HIS A 138 17.73 9.79 -3.84
C HIS A 138 16.82 10.97 -3.46
N ALA A 139 16.92 12.08 -4.18
CA ALA A 139 16.09 13.26 -3.96
C ALA A 139 14.59 12.97 -4.17
N ASP A 140 14.24 12.18 -5.18
CA ASP A 140 12.84 11.79 -5.42
C ASP A 140 12.32 10.85 -4.33
N ARG A 141 13.13 9.89 -3.87
CA ARG A 141 12.76 8.99 -2.76
C ARG A 141 12.52 9.76 -1.46
N LEU A 142 13.37 10.73 -1.13
CA LEU A 142 13.17 11.54 0.06
C LEU A 142 11.92 12.42 -0.06
N SER A 143 11.73 13.04 -1.23
CA SER A 143 10.53 13.85 -1.52
C SER A 143 9.25 13.00 -1.41
N PHE A 144 9.30 11.75 -1.88
CA PHE A 144 8.20 10.80 -1.74
C PHE A 144 7.81 10.60 -0.28
N LEU A 145 8.81 10.29 0.56
CA LEU A 145 8.61 9.98 1.97
C LEU A 145 8.03 11.16 2.74
N ILE A 146 8.57 12.35 2.51
CA ILE A 146 8.07 13.60 3.11
C ILE A 146 6.60 13.78 2.74
N LEU A 147 6.26 13.68 1.44
CA LEU A 147 4.89 13.85 0.97
C LEU A 147 3.93 12.82 1.60
N ARG A 148 4.36 11.57 1.80
CA ARG A 148 3.55 10.53 2.45
C ARG A 148 3.21 10.84 3.90
N THR A 149 4.06 11.58 4.60
CA THR A 149 3.77 11.97 5.99
C THR A 149 2.59 12.93 6.10
N GLU A 150 2.29 13.65 5.01
CA GLU A 150 1.22 14.64 4.95
C GLU A 150 -0.09 14.03 4.43
N ASP A 151 -0.03 13.26 3.34
CA ASP A 151 -1.23 12.82 2.62
C ASP A 151 -1.73 11.40 2.96
N CYS A 152 -0.91 10.59 3.63
CA CYS A 152 -1.28 9.26 4.11
C CYS A 152 -1.24 9.21 5.65
N PRO A 153 -2.07 10.00 6.37
CA PRO A 153 -1.94 10.17 7.82
C PRO A 153 -2.20 8.89 8.64
N ASN A 154 -2.86 7.90 8.05
CA ASN A 154 -3.18 6.61 8.70
C ASN A 154 -2.21 5.48 8.34
N LEU A 155 -1.15 5.78 7.58
CA LEU A 155 -0.16 4.80 7.17
C LEU A 155 0.59 4.25 8.39
N ARG A 156 0.61 2.92 8.51
CA ARG A 156 1.27 2.19 9.61
C ARG A 156 2.43 1.35 9.14
N TYR A 157 2.36 0.87 7.90
CA TYR A 157 3.37 0.04 7.26
C TYR A 157 3.75 0.66 5.92
N LEU A 158 5.05 0.82 5.70
CA LEU A 158 5.64 1.29 4.46
C LEU A 158 6.77 0.34 4.08
N SER A 159 6.67 -0.28 2.91
CA SER A 159 7.73 -1.09 2.30
C SER A 159 8.22 -0.42 1.03
N LEU A 160 9.53 -0.36 0.83
CA LEU A 160 10.16 0.24 -0.33
C LEU A 160 11.08 -0.78 -1.02
N PHE A 161 10.80 -1.08 -2.28
CA PHE A 161 11.70 -1.81 -3.16
C PHE A 161 12.56 -0.80 -3.91
N LEU A 162 13.88 -0.87 -3.67
CA LEU A 162 14.86 0.08 -4.16
C LEU A 162 15.95 -0.66 -4.95
N ALA A 163 15.88 -0.61 -6.28
CA ALA A 163 17.03 -0.90 -7.14
C ALA A 163 17.75 0.42 -7.48
N SER A 164 19.07 0.46 -7.31
CA SER A 164 19.87 1.62 -7.74
C SER A 164 20.27 1.46 -9.21
N LYS A 165 20.44 2.57 -9.94
CA LYS A 165 21.04 2.52 -11.28
C LYS A 165 22.51 2.09 -11.20
N GLU A 166 23.21 2.48 -10.14
CA GLU A 166 24.59 2.07 -9.85
C GLU A 166 24.72 0.55 -9.65
N SER A 167 23.70 -0.11 -9.09
CA SER A 167 23.68 -1.59 -8.98
C SER A 167 23.53 -2.32 -10.32
N SER A 168 23.30 -1.60 -11.43
CA SER A 168 23.39 -2.17 -12.79
C SER A 168 24.77 -2.00 -13.43
N ILE A 169 25.70 -1.30 -12.76
CA ILE A 169 27.10 -1.12 -13.18
C ILE A 169 27.96 -2.32 -12.73
N PHE A 170 27.48 -3.19 -11.82
CA PHE A 170 28.18 -4.45 -11.46
C PHE A 170 28.11 -5.55 -12.54
N LEU A 171 27.96 -5.19 -13.81
CA LEU A 171 28.30 -6.02 -14.97
C LEU A 171 29.33 -5.36 -15.90
N SER A 172 30.04 -4.32 -15.44
CA SER A 172 31.29 -3.86 -16.06
C SER A 172 32.43 -4.02 -15.06
N ASP A 173 33.28 -5.03 -15.31
CA ASP A 173 34.62 -5.17 -14.74
C ASP A 173 35.49 -3.98 -15.17
N ASP A 174 35.32 -2.81 -14.56
CA ASP A 174 36.32 -1.73 -14.61
C ASP A 174 36.98 -1.62 -13.22
N PRO A 175 38.29 -1.93 -13.09
CA PRO A 175 38.95 -2.10 -11.80
C PRO A 175 39.57 -0.80 -11.24
N ASP A 176 38.93 0.36 -11.40
CA ASP A 176 39.53 1.66 -11.03
C ASP A 176 38.67 2.57 -10.13
N ASP A 177 37.58 2.10 -9.51
CA ASP A 177 36.85 2.89 -8.51
C ASP A 177 37.28 2.50 -7.07
N GLU A 178 38.42 3.03 -6.65
CA GLU A 178 38.79 3.16 -5.24
C GLU A 178 38.07 4.37 -4.62
N ASP A 179 37.54 4.14 -3.42
CA ASP A 179 37.14 5.10 -2.37
C ASP A 179 35.88 5.99 -2.56
N ASP A 180 34.84 5.67 -1.79
CA ASP A 180 34.35 6.58 -0.73
C ASP A 180 33.24 5.91 0.12
N ASP A 181 33.72 5.31 1.21
CA ASP A 181 33.28 5.44 2.59
C ASP A 181 31.80 5.34 3.01
N ASP A 182 31.60 4.33 3.86
CA ASP A 182 30.58 4.13 4.88
C ASP A 182 30.37 5.36 5.79
N GLU A 183 29.63 6.40 5.39
CA GLU A 183 29.22 7.44 6.35
C GLU A 183 27.96 8.21 5.92
N ASN A 184 26.78 7.57 6.02
CA ASN A 184 25.54 8.35 6.01
C ASN A 184 24.35 7.69 6.73
N ILE A 185 24.53 7.41 8.02
CA ILE A 185 23.48 6.94 8.94
C ILE A 185 22.53 8.08 9.37
N GLU A 186 22.67 9.30 8.82
CA GLU A 186 21.78 10.43 9.16
C GLU A 186 20.45 10.49 8.37
N TRP A 187 20.20 9.54 7.46
CA TRP A 187 19.09 9.62 6.48
C TRP A 187 17.68 9.55 7.08
N PHE A 188 17.53 9.05 8.31
CA PHE A 188 16.24 9.00 9.02
C PHE A 188 15.93 10.26 9.85
N SER A 189 16.89 11.17 10.01
CA SER A 189 16.78 12.33 10.90
C SER A 189 15.60 13.28 10.59
N PRO A 190 15.19 13.51 9.32
CA PRO A 190 14.00 14.32 9.04
C PRO A 190 12.70 13.63 9.43
N LEU A 191 12.62 12.30 9.27
CA LEU A 191 11.41 11.51 9.58
C LEU A 191 11.22 11.34 11.10
N VAL A 192 12.30 11.31 11.87
CA VAL A 192 12.26 11.27 13.33
C VAL A 192 11.76 12.60 13.92
N LYS A 193 12.15 13.74 13.33
CA LYS A 193 11.73 15.08 13.81
C LYS A 193 10.22 15.35 13.67
N ILE A 194 9.55 14.75 12.68
CA ILE A 194 8.09 14.93 12.46
C ILE A 194 7.26 14.23 13.56
N ARG A 195 7.79 13.16 14.17
CA ARG A 195 7.13 12.49 15.31
C ARG A 195 7.26 13.29 16.61
N SER A 196 8.41 13.91 16.85
CA SER A 196 8.67 14.69 18.08
C SER A 196 7.83 15.96 18.15
N SER A 197 7.62 16.64 17.03
CA SER A 197 6.85 17.89 16.99
C SER A 197 5.33 17.69 17.21
N ARG A 198 4.75 16.53 16.88
CA ARG A 198 3.34 16.22 17.20
C ARG A 198 3.12 15.88 18.68
N LEU A 199 4.12 15.30 19.36
CA LEU A 199 4.05 15.02 20.81
C LEU A 199 4.18 16.31 21.64
N ASP A 200 4.98 17.28 21.20
CA ASP A 200 5.16 18.55 21.92
C ASP A 200 3.94 19.49 21.84
N VAL A 201 3.10 19.36 20.80
CA VAL A 201 1.86 20.14 20.68
C VAL A 201 0.74 19.56 21.55
N GLN A 202 0.70 18.24 21.77
CA GLN A 202 -0.24 17.62 22.71
C GLN A 202 0.18 17.78 24.18
N GLY A 203 1.48 17.83 24.48
CA GLY A 203 1.98 18.08 25.85
C GLY A 203 1.75 19.52 26.34
N LYS A 204 1.73 20.52 25.45
CA LYS A 204 1.51 21.93 25.82
C LYS A 204 0.04 22.34 25.93
N LEU A 205 -0.90 21.53 25.46
CA LEU A 205 -2.34 21.82 25.55
C LEU A 205 -3.04 21.21 26.79
N GLN A 206 -2.34 20.44 27.63
CA GLN A 206 -2.89 19.90 28.89
C GLN A 206 -2.34 20.55 30.17
N SER A 207 -1.42 21.53 30.09
CA SER A 207 -0.79 22.15 31.26
C SER A 207 -1.33 23.54 31.63
N THR A 208 -2.62 23.82 31.40
CA THR A 208 -3.26 25.06 31.89
C THR A 208 -4.70 24.84 32.37
N SER A 209 -4.95 23.81 33.19
CA SER A 209 -6.16 23.82 34.02
C SER A 209 -6.03 22.91 35.22
N SER A 210 -5.68 23.48 36.38
CA SER A 210 -6.13 22.96 37.67
C SER A 210 -6.22 24.11 38.66
N LYS A 211 -7.33 24.83 38.55
CA LYS A 211 -7.84 25.71 39.61
C LYS A 211 -8.15 24.87 40.85
N LYS A 212 -7.52 25.25 41.96
CA LYS A 212 -7.96 25.17 43.36
C LYS A 212 -9.34 24.53 43.59
N ARG A 213 -9.37 23.42 44.34
CA ARG A 213 -10.46 23.13 45.28
C ARG A 213 -9.88 22.60 46.59
N CYS A 214 -10.28 23.29 47.66
CA CYS A 214 -10.06 22.96 49.06
C CYS A 214 -10.95 21.79 49.49
N PHE A 215 -10.43 20.95 50.38
CA PHE A 215 -11.15 20.15 51.39
C PHE A 215 -10.16 20.00 52.57
N VAL A 216 -10.23 20.83 53.61
CA VAL A 216 -10.97 20.64 54.90
C VAL A 216 -10.66 19.29 55.57
N TYR A 217 -9.81 19.36 56.60
CA TYR A 217 -9.58 18.33 57.63
C TYR A 217 -10.83 18.14 58.51
N PRO A 218 -10.91 17.01 59.24
CA PRO A 218 -10.93 17.18 60.69
C PRO A 218 -9.96 16.28 61.44
N GLU A 219 -9.57 16.83 62.58
CA GLU A 219 -8.69 16.33 63.64
C GLU A 219 -9.12 14.97 64.21
N HIS A 220 -8.15 14.21 64.70
CA HIS A 220 -8.26 13.59 66.03
C HIS A 220 -6.88 13.30 66.60
N GLU A 221 -6.67 13.81 67.81
CA GLU A 221 -5.52 13.65 68.68
C GLU A 221 -5.36 12.22 69.21
N LEU A 222 -4.23 12.04 69.92
CA LEU A 222 -3.96 11.12 71.04
C LEU A 222 -3.11 9.86 70.77
N ASP A 223 -1.82 10.07 71.01
CA ASP A 223 -1.05 9.53 72.15
C ASP A 223 -0.41 8.13 72.06
N ARG A 224 0.88 8.13 72.47
CA ARG A 224 1.64 7.09 73.19
C ARG A 224 2.28 5.92 72.43
N SER A 225 3.60 5.97 72.31
CA SER A 225 4.59 5.21 73.12
C SER A 225 5.78 4.74 72.28
N GLY A 226 7.01 5.06 72.73
CA GLY A 226 8.26 4.53 72.20
C GLY A 226 9.37 5.57 72.19
#